data_AF-A0A2N2MEZ6-F1
#
_entry.id   AF-A0A2N2MEZ6-F1
#
_cell.length_a   1.000
_cell.length_b   1.000
_cell.length_c   1.000
_cell.angle_alpha   90.00
_cell.angle_beta   90.00
_cell.angle_gamma   90.00
#
_symmetry.space_group_name_H-M   'P 1'
#
loop_
_entity.id
_entity.type
_entity.pdbx_description
1 polymer ?
#
loop_
_entity_poly.entity_id
_entity_poly.type
_entity_poly.pdbx_seq_one_letter_code
_entity_poly.pdbx_strand_id
1 'polypeptide(L)'
;MENKPSLPMMKSKNLQARLMLAFSALFVFCVLALSIFLFNILQLVSLNDQSQIVFEENRRVYQLEAMLKHYHMGLQNYAISASSLAEMRLSALDRRIDETLIALQEQPSAGDPAPFESLAIQKATLSDLAAQIIAAVDEQDELYYEDQDWSEVADLSLETNALFTKMYAEIGVVRTAGVDELDNLSSQAQTFSWFAFAAALLSIPAFLFLALVVALIVYVQINLPLEQLARAVQDLKNRQFKPADLAGLAKRGDEIGQMAQEFLQMATAVEQRTTQLQQEAAEIRAKIH
;
A
#
# COMPACT_ATOMS: atom_id res chain seq x y z
N MET A 1 -9.55 50.01 -10.50
CA MET A 1 -10.29 49.74 -9.25
C MET A 1 -10.85 48.34 -9.36
N GLU A 2 -10.18 47.35 -8.77
CA GLU A 2 -10.59 45.94 -8.83
C GLU A 2 -11.58 45.63 -7.70
N ASN A 3 -12.78 45.21 -8.09
CA ASN A 3 -13.80 44.68 -7.19
C ASN A 3 -13.36 43.30 -6.70
N LYS A 4 -12.92 43.19 -5.45
CA LYS A 4 -12.73 41.89 -4.80
C LYS A 4 -14.12 41.27 -4.57
N PRO A 5 -14.39 40.05 -5.09
CA PRO A 5 -15.62 39.35 -4.79
C PRO A 5 -15.65 39.00 -3.29
N SER A 6 -16.55 39.63 -2.54
CA SER A 6 -16.87 39.26 -1.17
C SER A 6 -17.58 37.91 -1.20
N LEU A 7 -16.89 36.85 -0.80
CA LEU A 7 -17.50 35.54 -0.58
C LEU A 7 -18.71 35.71 0.36
N PRO A 8 -19.92 35.24 -0.03
CA PRO A 8 -21.10 35.36 0.79
C PRO A 8 -20.88 34.58 2.09
N MET A 9 -20.78 35.28 3.22
CA MET A 9 -20.87 34.68 4.55
C MET A 9 -22.25 34.05 4.67
N MET A 10 -22.36 32.74 4.41
CA MET A 10 -23.58 31.99 4.70
C MET A 10 -23.79 31.99 6.22
N LYS A 11 -24.62 32.92 6.70
CA LYS A 11 -25.10 32.99 8.07
C LYS A 11 -26.13 31.88 8.28
N SER A 12 -25.73 30.61 8.17
CA SER A 12 -26.63 29.49 8.43
C SER A 12 -27.03 29.53 9.91
N LYS A 13 -28.28 29.90 10.18
CA LYS A 13 -28.82 30.11 11.53
C LYS A 13 -29.07 28.80 12.29
N ASN A 14 -29.06 27.66 11.63
CA ASN A 14 -29.39 26.37 12.24
C ASN A 14 -28.15 25.69 12.85
N LEU A 15 -28.26 25.30 14.12
CA LEU A 15 -27.28 24.48 14.84
C LEU A 15 -27.03 23.16 14.09
N GLN A 16 -28.11 22.57 13.56
CA GLN A 16 -28.05 21.34 12.76
C GLN A 16 -27.10 21.47 11.56
N ALA A 17 -27.11 22.61 10.86
CA ALA A 17 -26.25 22.81 9.69
C ALA A 17 -24.75 22.82 10.07
N ARG A 18 -24.42 23.41 11.23
CA ARG A 18 -23.03 23.46 11.73
C ARG A 18 -22.53 22.09 12.15
N LEU A 19 -23.37 21.32 12.86
CA LEU A 19 -23.06 19.94 13.21
C LEU A 19 -22.88 19.08 11.96
N MET A 20 -23.81 19.16 11.00
CA MET A 20 -23.73 18.41 9.74
C MET A 20 -22.44 18.75 8.98
N LEU A 21 -22.03 20.02 8.94
CA LEU A 21 -20.78 20.43 8.31
C LEU A 21 -19.56 19.84 9.05
N ALA A 22 -19.54 19.88 10.38
CA ALA A 22 -18.45 19.35 11.18
C ALA A 22 -18.32 17.81 11.02
N PHE A 23 -19.43 17.08 11.07
CA PHE A 23 -19.45 15.64 10.83
C PHE A 23 -19.09 15.29 9.38
N SER A 24 -19.52 16.09 8.41
CA SER A 24 -19.14 15.90 7.00
C SER A 24 -17.64 16.09 6.80
N ALA A 25 -17.04 17.09 7.44
CA ALA A 25 -15.59 17.31 7.39
C ALA A 25 -14.82 16.14 8.02
N LEU A 26 -15.27 15.62 9.17
CA LEU A 26 -14.72 14.42 9.80
C LEU A 26 -14.82 13.20 8.87
N PHE A 27 -15.99 12.99 8.26
CA PHE A 27 -16.21 11.88 7.35
C PHE A 27 -15.31 11.95 6.11
N VAL A 28 -15.22 13.11 5.47
CA VAL A 28 -14.32 13.33 4.32
C VAL A 28 -12.87 13.07 4.69
N PHE A 29 -12.43 13.54 5.87
CA PHE A 29 -11.08 13.28 6.36
C PHE A 29 -10.83 11.77 6.52
N CYS A 30 -11.75 11.04 7.14
CA CYS A 30 -11.64 9.58 7.30
C CYS A 30 -11.58 8.85 5.96
N VAL A 31 -12.42 9.22 4.98
CA VAL A 31 -12.42 8.60 3.65
C VAL A 31 -11.11 8.87 2.92
N LEU A 32 -10.58 10.09 2.98
CA LEU A 32 -9.29 10.44 2.38
C LEU A 32 -8.14 9.66 3.02
N ALA A 33 -8.10 9.60 4.35
CA ALA A 33 -7.07 8.84 5.08
C ALA A 33 -7.12 7.35 4.71
N LEU A 34 -8.32 6.76 4.67
CA LEU A 34 -8.50 5.36 4.27
C LEU A 34 -8.11 5.12 2.82
N SER A 35 -8.42 6.05 1.92
CA SER A 35 -8.08 5.94 0.50
C SER A 35 -6.57 5.97 0.27
N ILE A 36 -5.85 6.86 0.97
CA ILE A 36 -4.37 6.92 0.93
C ILE A 36 -3.78 5.61 1.48
N PHE A 37 -4.33 5.09 2.57
CA PHE A 37 -3.89 3.83 3.16
C PHE A 37 -4.10 2.65 2.22
N LEU A 38 -5.28 2.54 1.60
CA LEU A 38 -5.59 1.48 0.64
C LEU A 38 -4.68 1.56 -0.60
N PHE A 39 -4.45 2.77 -1.11
CA PHE A 39 -3.54 2.99 -2.24
C PHE A 39 -2.12 2.51 -1.91
N ASN A 40 -1.59 2.84 -0.73
CA ASN A 40 -0.27 2.40 -0.30
C ASN A 40 -0.20 0.86 -0.16
N ILE A 41 -1.25 0.21 0.34
CA ILE A 41 -1.31 -1.26 0.40
C ILE A 41 -1.28 -1.87 -1.00
N LEU A 42 -2.08 -1.34 -1.93
CA LEU A 42 -2.13 -1.86 -3.30
C LEU A 42 -0.77 -1.72 -4.02
N GLN A 43 -0.07 -0.61 -3.81
CA GLN A 43 1.30 -0.42 -4.32
C GLN A 43 2.27 -1.44 -3.71
N LEU A 44 2.19 -1.69 -2.40
CA LEU A 44 3.04 -2.68 -1.73
C LEU A 44 2.81 -4.10 -2.26
N VAL A 45 1.55 -4.46 -2.54
CA VAL A 45 1.20 -5.75 -3.15
C VAL A 45 1.78 -5.85 -4.56
N SER A 46 1.64 -4.80 -5.38
CA SER A 46 2.21 -4.76 -6.73
C SER A 46 3.73 -4.92 -6.72
N LEU A 47 4.43 -4.25 -5.80
CA LEU A 47 5.88 -4.38 -5.65
C LEU A 47 6.30 -5.78 -5.17
N ASN A 48 5.50 -6.40 -4.30
CA ASN A 48 5.73 -7.77 -3.86
C ASN A 48 5.56 -8.77 -5.02
N ASP A 49 4.55 -8.59 -5.88
CA ASP A 49 4.35 -9.47 -7.03
C ASP A 49 5.52 -9.33 -8.03
N GLN A 50 5.98 -8.09 -8.27
CA GLN A 50 7.17 -7.84 -9.10
C GLN A 50 8.43 -8.48 -8.51
N SER A 51 8.66 -8.35 -7.20
CA SER A 51 9.85 -8.94 -6.57
C SER A 51 9.84 -10.47 -6.63
N GLN A 52 8.68 -11.11 -6.56
CA GLN A 52 8.55 -12.55 -6.77
C GLN A 52 8.94 -12.98 -8.18
N ILE A 53 8.52 -12.22 -9.19
CA ILE A 53 8.89 -12.49 -10.60
C ILE A 53 10.41 -12.41 -10.77
N VAL A 54 11.02 -11.30 -10.33
CA VAL A 54 12.48 -11.10 -10.43
C VAL A 54 13.26 -12.13 -9.61
N PHE A 55 12.74 -12.54 -8.46
CA PHE A 55 13.37 -13.57 -7.63
C PHE A 55 13.35 -14.95 -8.32
N GLU A 56 12.22 -15.35 -8.89
CA GLU A 56 12.10 -16.61 -9.63
C GLU A 56 12.97 -16.63 -10.90
N GLU A 57 13.03 -15.49 -11.62
CA GLU A 57 13.94 -15.30 -12.76
C GLU A 57 15.40 -15.48 -12.35
N ASN A 58 15.86 -14.75 -11.33
CA ASN A 58 17.22 -14.90 -10.80
C ASN A 58 17.51 -16.34 -10.35
N ARG A 59 16.57 -17.00 -9.66
CA ARG A 59 16.74 -18.39 -9.22
C ARG A 59 16.99 -19.32 -10.40
N ARG A 60 16.22 -19.16 -11.48
CA ARG A 60 16.39 -19.95 -12.72
C ARG A 60 17.72 -19.65 -13.40
N VAL A 61 18.17 -18.39 -13.41
CA VAL A 61 19.49 -18.01 -13.92
C VAL A 61 20.61 -18.69 -13.15
N TYR A 62 20.54 -18.76 -11.82
CA TYR A 62 21.50 -19.52 -11.01
C TYR A 62 21.47 -21.02 -11.30
N GLN A 63 20.28 -21.60 -11.50
CA GLN A 63 20.14 -23.01 -11.88
C GLN A 63 20.77 -23.29 -13.25
N LEU A 64 20.54 -22.40 -14.22
CA LEU A 64 21.16 -22.45 -15.54
C LEU A 64 22.69 -22.40 -15.45
N GLU A 65 23.25 -21.47 -14.68
CA GLU A 65 24.69 -21.37 -14.45
C GLU A 65 25.27 -22.68 -13.88
N ALA A 66 24.61 -23.26 -12.89
CA ALA A 66 25.04 -24.51 -12.28
C ALA A 66 24.98 -25.70 -13.27
N MET A 67 23.90 -25.79 -14.06
CA MET A 67 23.78 -26.84 -15.08
C MET A 67 24.83 -26.71 -16.17
N LEU A 68 25.12 -25.49 -16.64
CA LEU A 68 26.18 -25.25 -17.62
C LEU A 68 27.56 -25.64 -17.08
N LYS A 69 27.86 -25.34 -15.80
CA LYS A 69 29.09 -25.80 -15.16
C LYS A 69 29.19 -27.33 -15.11
N HIS A 70 28.10 -28.00 -14.76
CA HIS A 70 28.06 -29.46 -14.75
C HIS A 70 28.18 -30.06 -16.15
N TYR A 71 27.56 -29.44 -17.15
CA TYR A 71 27.66 -29.84 -18.55
C TYR A 71 29.09 -29.66 -19.07
N HIS A 72 29.74 -28.53 -18.78
CA HIS A 72 31.14 -28.27 -19.11
C HIS A 72 32.09 -29.31 -18.52
N MET A 73 32.00 -29.58 -17.21
CA MET A 73 32.80 -30.62 -16.56
C MET A 73 32.47 -32.02 -17.10
N GLY A 74 31.21 -32.29 -17.42
CA GLY A 74 30.78 -33.56 -18.00
C GLY A 74 31.42 -33.80 -19.36
N LEU A 75 31.50 -32.77 -20.21
CA LEU A 75 32.07 -32.84 -21.55
C LEU A 75 33.59 -33.05 -21.49
N GLN A 76 34.27 -32.33 -20.60
CA GLN A 76 35.70 -32.55 -20.34
C GLN A 76 35.99 -33.98 -19.85
N ASN A 77 35.15 -34.52 -18.96
CA ASN A 77 35.29 -35.88 -18.48
C ASN A 77 34.98 -36.92 -19.58
N TYR A 78 34.01 -36.65 -20.46
CA TYR A 78 33.71 -37.52 -21.60
C TYR A 78 34.90 -37.62 -22.53
N ALA A 79 35.50 -36.48 -22.91
CA ALA A 79 36.66 -36.41 -23.79
C ALA A 79 37.88 -37.21 -23.27
N ILE A 80 37.95 -37.48 -21.96
CA ILE A 80 39.02 -38.26 -21.34
C ILE A 80 38.66 -39.75 -21.21
N SER A 81 37.37 -40.07 -21.03
CA SER A 81 36.94 -41.40 -20.57
C SER A 81 36.07 -42.19 -21.55
N ALA A 82 35.55 -41.55 -22.61
CA ALA A 82 34.62 -42.14 -23.59
C ALA A 82 33.48 -42.94 -22.93
N SER A 83 33.01 -42.49 -21.76
CA SER A 83 32.05 -43.25 -20.96
C SER A 83 30.62 -43.02 -21.44
N SER A 84 29.93 -44.08 -21.87
CA SER A 84 28.49 -44.03 -22.23
C SER A 84 27.58 -43.50 -21.10
N LEU A 85 27.98 -43.70 -19.83
CA LEU A 85 27.27 -43.11 -18.70
C LEU A 85 27.42 -41.57 -18.66
N ALA A 86 28.58 -41.05 -19.05
CA ALA A 86 28.81 -39.62 -19.14
C ALA A 86 28.02 -39.00 -20.31
N GLU A 87 27.95 -39.67 -21.47
CA GLU A 87 27.13 -39.26 -22.60
C GLU A 87 25.64 -39.14 -22.22
N MET A 88 25.09 -40.16 -21.56
CA MET A 88 23.70 -40.15 -21.09
C MET A 88 23.42 -38.98 -20.14
N ARG A 89 24.37 -38.66 -19.25
CA ARG A 89 24.25 -37.52 -18.33
C ARG A 89 24.33 -36.19 -19.06
N LEU A 90 25.18 -36.08 -20.08
CA LEU A 90 25.28 -34.89 -20.93
C LEU A 90 23.98 -34.63 -21.67
N SER A 91 23.42 -35.65 -22.32
CA SER A 91 22.12 -35.56 -23.01
C SER A 91 20.99 -35.11 -22.06
N ALA A 92 20.95 -35.68 -20.84
CA ALA A 92 19.95 -35.31 -19.85
C ALA A 92 20.12 -33.85 -19.34
N LEU A 93 21.36 -33.38 -19.19
CA LEU A 93 21.65 -31.99 -18.82
C LEU A 93 21.32 -31.01 -19.95
N ASP A 94 21.67 -31.35 -21.19
CA ASP A 94 21.40 -30.53 -22.38
C ASP A 94 19.91 -30.21 -22.50
N ARG A 95 19.06 -31.24 -22.35
CA ARG A 95 17.60 -31.08 -22.35
C ARG A 95 17.09 -30.20 -21.21
N ARG A 96 17.64 -30.33 -20.00
CA ARG A 96 17.21 -29.50 -18.85
C ARG A 96 17.62 -28.04 -19.02
N ILE A 97 18.77 -27.80 -19.66
CA ILE A 97 19.23 -26.47 -20.04
C ILE A 97 18.23 -25.84 -21.02
N ASP A 98 17.79 -26.58 -22.05
CA ASP A 98 16.75 -26.11 -22.98
C ASP A 98 15.45 -25.77 -22.27
N GLU A 99 14.94 -26.69 -21.46
CA GLU A 99 13.69 -26.50 -20.71
C GLU A 99 13.77 -25.24 -19.82
N THR A 100 14.94 -24.97 -19.22
CA THR A 100 15.16 -23.79 -18.37
C THR A 100 15.27 -22.50 -19.18
N LEU A 101 15.92 -22.53 -20.34
CA LEU A 101 16.01 -21.37 -21.24
C LEU A 101 14.65 -21.00 -21.82
N ILE A 102 13.86 -21.98 -22.26
CA ILE A 102 12.49 -21.77 -22.73
C ILE A 102 11.65 -21.17 -21.60
N ALA A 103 11.74 -21.73 -20.39
CA ALA A 103 11.00 -21.22 -19.24
C ALA A 103 11.40 -19.77 -18.86
N LEU A 104 12.66 -19.38 -19.09
CA LEU A 104 13.13 -18.00 -18.92
C LEU A 104 12.60 -17.07 -20.02
N GLN A 105 12.49 -17.54 -21.26
CA GLN A 105 11.96 -16.77 -22.39
C GLN A 105 10.43 -16.56 -22.32
N GLU A 106 9.70 -17.56 -21.81
CA GLU A 106 8.23 -17.50 -21.70
C GLU A 106 7.74 -16.71 -20.48
N GLN A 107 8.59 -16.58 -19.46
CA GLN A 107 8.24 -15.82 -18.26
C GLN A 107 8.20 -14.31 -18.57
N PRO A 108 7.23 -13.54 -18.03
CA PRO A 108 7.30 -12.10 -18.12
C PRO A 108 8.60 -11.63 -17.45
N SER A 109 9.57 -11.19 -18.26
CA SER A 109 10.84 -10.69 -17.75
C SER A 109 10.63 -9.30 -17.19
N ALA A 110 11.28 -9.03 -16.06
CA ALA A 110 11.37 -7.68 -15.51
C ALA A 110 12.34 -6.79 -16.32
N GLY A 111 13.16 -7.38 -17.19
CA GLY A 111 14.21 -6.70 -17.94
C GLY A 111 14.16 -6.94 -19.44
N ASP A 112 15.33 -6.75 -20.07
CA ASP A 112 15.53 -7.00 -21.50
C ASP A 112 15.57 -8.51 -21.77
N PRO A 113 14.71 -9.06 -22.66
CA PRO A 113 14.74 -10.48 -23.01
C PRO A 113 15.92 -10.87 -23.91
N ALA A 114 16.60 -9.92 -24.55
CA ALA A 114 17.65 -10.17 -25.53
C ALA A 114 18.80 -11.09 -25.03
N PRO A 115 19.28 -11.00 -23.78
CA PRO A 115 20.31 -11.90 -23.26
C PRO A 115 19.86 -13.37 -23.24
N PHE A 116 18.58 -13.66 -22.98
CA PHE A 116 18.08 -15.03 -22.99
C PHE A 116 17.97 -15.60 -24.41
N GLU A 117 17.62 -14.77 -25.39
CA GLU A 117 17.66 -15.16 -26.80
C GLU A 117 19.09 -15.46 -27.26
N SER A 118 20.03 -14.60 -26.91
CA SER A 118 21.46 -14.79 -27.19
C SER A 118 22.02 -16.06 -26.51
N LEU A 119 21.65 -16.32 -25.25
CA LEU A 119 22.02 -17.55 -24.55
C LEU A 119 21.43 -18.80 -25.20
N ALA A 120 20.19 -18.74 -25.72
CA ALA A 120 19.58 -19.85 -26.44
C ALA A 120 20.30 -20.15 -27.76
N ILE A 121 20.70 -19.12 -28.51
CA ILE A 121 21.52 -19.27 -29.72
C ILE A 121 22.87 -19.90 -29.38
N GLN A 122 23.55 -19.40 -28.34
CA GLN A 122 24.85 -19.94 -27.90
C GLN A 122 24.73 -21.38 -27.41
N LYS A 123 23.64 -21.74 -26.73
CA LYS A 123 23.37 -23.12 -26.33
C LYS A 123 23.22 -24.03 -27.54
N ALA A 124 22.51 -23.60 -28.60
CA ALA A 124 22.36 -24.41 -29.81
C ALA A 124 23.73 -24.69 -30.47
N THR A 125 24.61 -23.69 -30.54
CA THR A 125 25.99 -23.87 -31.01
C THR A 125 26.79 -24.80 -30.09
N LEU A 126 26.63 -24.68 -28.77
CA LEU A 126 27.28 -25.55 -27.80
C LEU A 126 26.87 -27.02 -27.96
N SER A 127 25.59 -27.27 -28.22
CA SER A 127 25.05 -28.63 -28.43
C SER A 127 25.66 -29.28 -29.69
N ASP A 128 25.82 -28.50 -30.77
CA ASP A 128 26.47 -28.95 -32.00
C ASP A 128 27.96 -29.27 -31.77
N LEU A 129 28.71 -28.38 -31.12
CA LEU A 129 30.11 -28.61 -30.77
C LEU A 129 30.30 -29.82 -29.86
N ALA A 130 29.41 -30.02 -28.88
CA ALA A 130 29.45 -31.17 -28.00
C ALA A 130 29.21 -32.49 -28.76
N ALA A 131 28.28 -32.50 -29.73
CA ALA A 131 28.05 -33.65 -30.59
C ALA A 131 29.27 -33.96 -31.48
N GLN A 132 29.94 -32.93 -32.01
CA GLN A 132 31.19 -33.09 -32.76
C GLN A 132 32.31 -33.67 -31.89
N ILE A 133 32.46 -33.19 -30.64
CA ILE A 133 33.44 -33.73 -29.69
C ILE A 133 33.15 -35.21 -29.39
N ILE A 134 31.88 -35.56 -29.13
CA ILE A 134 31.50 -36.95 -28.83
C ILE A 134 31.84 -37.86 -30.02
N ALA A 135 31.45 -37.46 -31.24
CA ALA A 135 31.74 -38.22 -32.45
C ALA A 135 33.25 -38.39 -32.70
N ALA A 136 34.03 -37.33 -32.53
CA ALA A 136 35.48 -37.38 -32.69
C ALA A 136 36.13 -38.28 -31.61
N VAL A 137 35.68 -38.23 -30.36
CA VAL A 137 36.18 -39.11 -29.28
C VAL A 137 35.85 -40.56 -29.57
N ASP A 138 34.62 -40.86 -30.03
CA ASP A 138 34.19 -42.22 -30.36
C ASP A 138 35.00 -42.78 -31.55
N GLU A 139 35.27 -41.96 -32.58
CA GLU A 139 36.14 -42.34 -33.69
C GLU A 139 37.56 -42.68 -33.21
N GLN A 140 38.13 -41.87 -32.30
CA GLN A 140 39.46 -42.12 -31.74
C GLN A 140 39.50 -43.38 -30.85
N ASP A 141 38.42 -43.69 -30.13
CA ASP A 141 38.33 -44.89 -29.27
C ASP A 141 38.29 -46.20 -30.08
N GLU A 142 37.79 -46.15 -31.33
CA GLU A 142 37.79 -47.29 -32.25
C GLU A 142 39.18 -47.58 -32.88
N LEU A 143 40.09 -46.60 -32.91
CA LEU A 143 41.42 -46.72 -33.51
C LEU A 143 42.43 -47.43 -32.59
N TYR A 144 43.46 -48.03 -33.19
CA TYR A 144 44.62 -48.50 -32.43
C TYR A 144 45.38 -47.32 -31.84
N TYR A 145 45.95 -47.48 -30.65
CA TYR A 145 46.65 -46.42 -29.90
C TYR A 145 47.73 -45.68 -30.72
N GLU A 146 48.40 -46.35 -31.65
CA GLU A 146 49.45 -45.74 -32.49
C GLU A 146 48.90 -44.81 -33.59
N ASP A 147 47.62 -44.98 -33.94
CA ASP A 147 46.94 -44.23 -35.01
C ASP A 147 46.05 -43.11 -34.46
N GLN A 148 45.96 -42.95 -33.14
CA GLN A 148 45.12 -41.93 -32.50
C GLN A 148 45.71 -40.52 -32.68
N ASP A 149 44.88 -39.59 -33.15
CA ASP A 149 45.18 -38.16 -33.27
C ASP A 149 44.11 -37.34 -32.52
N TRP A 150 44.48 -36.89 -31.32
CA TRP A 150 43.60 -36.11 -30.45
C TRP A 150 43.57 -34.61 -30.77
N SER A 151 44.19 -34.15 -31.87
CA SER A 151 44.25 -32.73 -32.22
C SER A 151 42.87 -32.12 -32.50
N GLU A 152 42.00 -32.83 -33.22
CA GLU A 152 40.63 -32.36 -33.51
C GLU A 152 39.81 -32.20 -32.22
N VAL A 153 39.85 -33.20 -31.34
CA VAL A 153 39.17 -33.15 -30.02
C VAL A 153 39.69 -31.97 -29.19
N ALA A 154 40.99 -31.68 -29.25
CA ALA A 154 41.60 -30.55 -28.54
C ALA A 154 41.14 -29.19 -29.10
N ASP A 155 41.06 -29.05 -30.42
CA ASP A 155 40.61 -27.82 -31.09
C ASP A 155 39.12 -27.54 -30.80
N LEU A 156 38.26 -28.55 -30.94
CA LEU A 156 36.84 -28.46 -30.60
C LEU A 156 36.63 -28.13 -29.10
N SER A 157 37.44 -28.73 -28.23
CA SER A 157 37.41 -28.44 -26.79
C SER A 157 37.79 -26.99 -26.50
N LEU A 158 38.75 -26.42 -27.22
CA LEU A 158 39.16 -25.02 -27.08
C LEU A 158 38.04 -24.06 -27.52
N GLU A 159 37.40 -24.33 -28.66
CA GLU A 159 36.25 -23.56 -29.13
C GLU A 159 35.08 -23.62 -28.13
N THR A 160 34.78 -24.82 -27.64
CA THR A 160 33.74 -25.04 -26.62
C THR A 160 34.03 -24.29 -25.32
N ASN A 161 35.29 -24.28 -24.85
CA ASN A 161 35.70 -23.52 -23.67
C ASN A 161 35.52 -22.00 -23.87
N ALA A 162 35.80 -21.48 -25.06
CA ALA A 162 35.57 -20.08 -25.40
C ALA A 162 34.08 -19.74 -25.35
N LEU A 163 33.22 -20.63 -25.86
CA LEU A 163 31.77 -20.45 -25.83
C LEU A 163 31.21 -20.48 -24.40
N PHE A 164 31.65 -21.41 -23.55
CA PHE A 164 31.27 -21.41 -22.13
C PHE A 164 31.66 -20.11 -21.43
N THR A 165 32.86 -19.59 -21.71
CA THR A 165 33.33 -18.33 -21.13
C THR A 165 32.40 -17.17 -21.49
N LYS A 166 31.95 -17.13 -22.76
CA LYS A 166 30.98 -16.12 -23.23
C LYS A 166 29.61 -16.28 -22.54
N MET A 167 29.08 -17.50 -22.48
CA MET A 167 27.80 -17.78 -21.82
C MET A 167 27.83 -17.42 -20.32
N TYR A 168 28.92 -17.72 -19.60
CA TYR A 168 29.06 -17.34 -18.19
C TYR A 168 29.15 -15.83 -17.98
N ALA A 169 29.81 -15.11 -18.89
CA ALA A 169 29.86 -13.65 -18.83
C ALA A 169 28.46 -13.05 -19.01
N GLU A 170 27.69 -13.55 -19.96
CA GLU A 170 26.32 -13.09 -20.23
C GLU A 170 25.34 -13.44 -19.11
N ILE A 171 25.40 -14.66 -18.58
CA ILE A 171 24.67 -15.04 -17.35
C ILE A 171 25.04 -14.11 -16.18
N GLY A 172 26.32 -13.76 -16.07
CA GLY A 172 26.81 -12.81 -15.08
C GLY A 172 26.12 -11.45 -15.19
N VAL A 173 25.96 -10.93 -16.41
CA VAL A 173 25.27 -9.66 -16.70
C VAL A 173 23.79 -9.74 -16.32
N VAL A 174 23.09 -10.79 -16.74
CA VAL A 174 21.67 -11.00 -16.41
C VAL A 174 21.47 -11.08 -14.89
N ARG A 175 22.33 -11.83 -14.21
CA ARG A 175 22.28 -11.96 -12.75
C ARG A 175 22.51 -10.63 -12.04
N THR A 176 23.48 -9.82 -12.47
CA THR A 176 23.71 -8.50 -11.87
C THR A 176 22.51 -7.59 -12.10
N ALA A 177 21.93 -7.59 -13.30
CA ALA A 177 20.73 -6.80 -13.60
C ALA A 177 19.53 -7.22 -12.73
N GLY A 178 19.34 -8.54 -12.54
CA GLY A 178 18.29 -9.05 -11.67
C GLY A 178 18.49 -8.72 -10.19
N VAL A 179 19.72 -8.68 -9.69
CA VAL A 179 20.02 -8.25 -8.32
C VAL A 179 19.81 -6.75 -8.16
N ASP A 180 20.29 -5.95 -9.11
CA ASP A 180 20.11 -4.50 -9.10
C ASP A 180 18.62 -4.12 -9.11
N GLU A 181 17.79 -4.86 -9.86
CA GLU A 181 16.34 -4.65 -9.89
C GLU A 181 15.67 -5.06 -8.57
N LEU A 182 16.11 -6.14 -7.91
CA LEU A 182 15.63 -6.48 -6.56
C LEU A 182 15.98 -5.40 -5.54
N ASP A 183 17.18 -4.84 -5.60
CA ASP A 183 17.61 -3.76 -4.73
C ASP A 183 16.79 -2.48 -4.98
N ASN A 184 16.49 -2.17 -6.25
CA ASN A 184 15.62 -1.07 -6.66
C ASN A 184 14.18 -1.26 -6.11
N LEU A 185 13.58 -2.44 -6.30
CA LEU A 185 12.25 -2.77 -5.79
C LEU A 185 12.20 -2.72 -4.26
N SER A 186 13.25 -3.21 -3.58
CA SER A 186 13.38 -3.15 -2.12
C SER A 186 13.45 -1.69 -1.63
N SER A 187 14.26 -0.86 -2.29
CA SER A 187 14.36 0.59 -2.00
C SER A 187 13.01 1.30 -2.19
N GLN A 188 12.31 1.02 -3.31
CA GLN A 188 10.97 1.55 -3.55
C GLN A 188 9.99 1.12 -2.46
N ALA A 189 9.95 -0.17 -2.11
CA ALA A 189 9.09 -0.70 -1.05
C ALA A 189 9.40 -0.03 0.31
N GLN A 190 10.68 0.22 0.62
CA GLN A 190 11.08 0.92 1.84
C GLN A 190 10.57 2.37 1.87
N THR A 191 10.69 3.10 0.75
CA THR A 191 10.18 4.47 0.67
C THR A 191 8.66 4.52 0.85
N PHE A 192 7.91 3.66 0.17
CA PHE A 192 6.45 3.57 0.32
C PHE A 192 6.03 3.17 1.73
N SER A 193 6.72 2.20 2.34
CA SER A 193 6.46 1.79 3.72
C SER A 193 6.67 2.94 4.70
N TRP A 194 7.73 3.73 4.53
CA TRP A 194 7.98 4.90 5.35
C TRP A 194 6.90 5.99 5.17
N PHE A 195 6.47 6.27 3.94
CA PHE A 195 5.36 7.18 3.68
C PHE A 195 4.05 6.69 4.30
N ALA A 196 3.73 5.40 4.17
CA ALA A 196 2.54 4.81 4.77
C ALA A 196 2.56 4.91 6.30
N PHE A 197 3.72 4.64 6.91
CA PHE A 197 3.92 4.78 8.35
C PHE A 197 3.76 6.23 8.80
N ALA A 198 4.39 7.18 8.11
CA ALA A 198 4.28 8.60 8.42
C ALA A 198 2.83 9.10 8.28
N ALA A 199 2.13 8.70 7.21
CA ALA A 199 0.73 9.04 7.00
C ALA A 199 -0.18 8.46 8.10
N ALA A 200 0.02 7.19 8.47
CA ALA A 200 -0.70 6.56 9.57
C ALA A 200 -0.45 7.28 10.90
N LEU A 201 0.83 7.56 11.20
CA LEU A 201 1.24 8.24 12.43
C LEU A 201 0.67 9.66 12.54
N LEU A 202 0.57 10.39 11.42
CA LEU A 202 -0.02 11.73 11.38
C LEU A 202 -1.55 11.71 11.36
N SER A 203 -2.18 10.65 10.83
CA SER A 203 -3.64 10.54 10.74
C SER A 203 -4.31 10.42 12.12
N ILE A 204 -3.69 9.72 13.07
CA ILE A 204 -4.21 9.53 14.43
C ILE A 204 -4.33 10.86 15.20
N PRO A 205 -3.26 11.67 15.37
CA PRO A 205 -3.37 12.94 16.08
C PRO A 205 -4.25 13.93 15.33
N ALA A 206 -4.25 13.93 13.99
CA ALA A 206 -5.15 14.77 13.20
C ALA A 206 -6.62 14.40 13.45
N PHE A 207 -6.95 13.10 13.49
CA PHE A 207 -8.28 12.62 13.82
C PHE A 207 -8.69 12.99 15.25
N LEU A 208 -7.81 12.76 16.24
CA LEU A 208 -8.06 13.11 17.64
C LEU A 208 -8.29 14.61 17.82
N PHE A 209 -7.48 15.44 17.14
CA PHE A 209 -7.66 16.89 17.14
C PHE A 209 -9.02 17.28 16.55
N LEU A 210 -9.40 16.70 15.40
CA LEU A 210 -10.70 16.99 14.78
C LEU A 210 -11.86 16.54 15.68
N ALA A 211 -11.78 15.35 16.26
CA ALA A 211 -12.77 14.84 17.20
C ALA A 211 -12.90 15.72 18.45
N LEU A 212 -11.78 16.21 19.00
CA LEU A 212 -11.76 17.15 20.11
C LEU A 212 -12.46 18.47 19.74
N VAL A 213 -12.19 19.01 18.54
CA VAL A 213 -12.85 20.22 18.04
C VAL A 213 -14.35 20.00 17.92
N VAL A 214 -14.81 18.87 17.36
CA VAL A 214 -16.23 18.53 17.27
C VAL A 214 -16.86 18.41 18.65
N ALA A 215 -16.21 17.71 19.58
CA ALA A 215 -16.70 17.54 20.96
C ALA A 215 -16.82 18.90 21.68
N LEU A 216 -15.84 19.78 21.52
CA LEU A 216 -15.87 21.14 22.06
C LEU A 216 -17.02 21.97 21.47
N ILE A 217 -17.24 21.88 20.15
CA ILE A 217 -18.35 22.54 19.47
C ILE A 217 -19.69 22.06 20.04
N VAL A 218 -19.89 20.74 20.19
CA VAL A 218 -21.11 20.17 20.77
C VAL A 218 -21.30 20.65 22.21
N TYR A 219 -20.24 20.59 23.02
CA TYR A 219 -20.30 21.00 24.42
C TYR A 219 -20.72 22.47 24.57
N VAL A 220 -20.06 23.38 23.84
CA VAL A 220 -20.31 24.82 23.92
C VAL A 220 -21.64 25.22 23.27
N GLN A 221 -22.00 24.61 22.14
CA GLN A 221 -23.20 25.01 21.39
C GLN A 221 -24.48 24.34 21.87
N ILE A 222 -24.39 23.19 22.56
CA ILE A 222 -25.56 22.36 22.93
C ILE A 222 -25.62 22.13 24.44
N ASN A 223 -24.60 21.49 25.03
CA ASN A 223 -24.67 21.06 26.43
C ASN A 223 -24.75 22.23 27.39
N LEU A 224 -23.85 23.22 27.27
CA LEU A 224 -23.84 24.38 28.16
C LEU A 224 -25.17 25.17 28.11
N PRO A 225 -25.74 25.48 26.93
CA PRO A 225 -27.07 26.08 26.81
C PRO A 225 -28.22 25.25 27.41
N LEU A 226 -28.20 23.93 27.20
CA LEU A 226 -29.21 23.04 27.78
C LEU A 226 -29.11 22.97 29.31
N GLU A 227 -27.90 22.96 29.87
CA GLU A 227 -27.68 23.04 31.32
C GLU A 227 -28.20 24.37 31.91
N GLN A 228 -28.05 25.48 31.17
CA GLN A 228 -28.59 26.77 31.58
C GLN A 228 -30.13 26.77 31.56
N LEU A 229 -30.74 26.19 30.53
CA LEU A 229 -32.20 25.97 30.48
C LEU A 229 -32.69 25.06 31.61
N ALA A 230 -32.00 23.94 31.86
CA ALA A 230 -32.35 23.00 32.92
C ALA A 230 -32.28 23.65 34.32
N ARG A 231 -31.26 24.49 34.57
CA ARG A 231 -31.15 25.29 35.80
C ARG A 231 -32.31 26.28 35.93
N ALA A 232 -32.62 27.02 34.87
CA ALA A 232 -33.73 27.96 34.87
C ALA A 232 -35.10 27.29 35.16
N VAL A 233 -35.31 26.06 34.66
CA VAL A 233 -36.49 25.25 34.99
C VAL A 233 -36.53 24.90 36.48
N GLN A 234 -35.39 24.50 37.06
CA GLN A 234 -35.30 24.23 38.50
C GLN A 234 -35.55 25.49 39.34
N ASP A 235 -35.01 26.64 38.93
CA ASP A 235 -35.20 27.91 39.62
C ASP A 235 -36.66 28.38 39.58
N LEU A 236 -37.35 28.17 38.44
CA LEU A 236 -38.79 28.44 38.32
C LEU A 236 -39.61 27.57 39.29
N LYS A 237 -39.30 26.28 39.36
CA LYS A 237 -39.93 25.36 40.32
C LYS A 237 -39.73 25.82 41.77
N ASN A 238 -38.55 26.37 42.08
CA ASN A 238 -38.19 26.83 43.42
C ASN A 238 -38.61 28.29 43.70
N ARG A 239 -39.32 28.95 42.77
CA ARG A 239 -39.70 30.39 42.85
C ARG A 239 -38.51 31.34 42.98
N GLN A 240 -37.36 30.96 42.42
CA GLN A 240 -36.13 31.76 42.38
C GLN A 240 -35.74 32.18 40.96
N PHE A 241 -36.65 32.01 39.99
CA PHE A 241 -36.39 32.30 38.59
C PHE A 241 -36.09 33.78 38.33
N LYS A 242 -35.07 34.02 37.51
CA LYS A 242 -34.69 35.35 37.03
C LYS A 242 -34.68 35.36 35.50
N PRO A 243 -35.57 36.13 34.84
CA PRO A 243 -35.62 36.20 33.37
C PRO A 243 -34.30 36.62 32.71
N ALA A 244 -33.48 37.40 33.41
CA ALA A 244 -32.19 37.88 32.93
C ALA A 244 -31.20 36.74 32.63
N ASP A 245 -31.29 35.62 33.35
CA ASP A 245 -30.35 34.50 33.24
C ASP A 245 -30.49 33.76 31.89
N LEU A 246 -31.68 33.83 31.27
CA LEU A 246 -31.95 33.28 29.94
C LEU A 246 -31.95 34.32 28.81
N ALA A 247 -31.80 35.61 29.12
CA ALA A 247 -31.89 36.67 28.12
C ALA A 247 -30.81 36.56 27.02
N GLY A 248 -29.62 36.02 27.35
CA GLY A 248 -28.57 35.74 26.37
C GLY A 248 -28.91 34.56 25.45
N LEU A 249 -29.48 33.50 26.02
CA LEU A 249 -29.92 32.29 25.33
C LEU A 249 -31.07 32.58 24.35
N ALA A 250 -32.07 33.35 24.79
CA ALA A 250 -33.24 33.71 23.99
C ALA A 250 -32.92 34.59 22.77
N LYS A 251 -31.76 35.25 22.74
CA LYS A 251 -31.30 36.01 21.57
C LYS A 251 -30.69 35.12 20.49
N ARG A 252 -30.44 33.84 20.77
CA ARG A 252 -29.92 32.91 19.76
C ARG A 252 -30.96 32.70 18.67
N GLY A 253 -30.48 32.56 17.44
CA GLY A 253 -31.32 32.34 16.26
C GLY A 253 -31.49 30.87 15.89
N ASP A 254 -31.08 29.95 16.77
CA ASP A 254 -31.15 28.51 16.59
C ASP A 254 -32.29 27.88 17.40
N GLU A 255 -32.43 26.56 17.30
CA GLU A 255 -33.47 25.77 17.93
C GLU A 255 -33.46 25.92 19.46
N ILE A 256 -32.26 26.03 20.05
CA ILE A 256 -32.08 26.27 21.49
C ILE A 256 -32.56 27.68 21.87
N GLY A 257 -32.29 28.67 21.03
CA GLY A 257 -32.81 30.02 21.21
C GLY A 257 -34.34 30.08 21.19
N GLN A 258 -34.96 29.35 20.27
CA GLN A 258 -36.42 29.23 20.21
C GLN A 258 -36.98 28.59 21.48
N MET A 259 -36.40 27.47 21.95
CA MET A 259 -36.78 26.85 23.22
C MET A 259 -36.66 27.81 24.42
N ALA A 260 -35.59 28.61 24.46
CA ALA A 260 -35.41 29.59 25.52
C ALA A 260 -36.44 30.72 25.48
N GLN A 261 -36.84 31.18 24.28
CA GLN A 261 -37.91 32.17 24.11
C GLN A 261 -39.26 31.63 24.58
N GLU A 262 -39.63 30.42 24.18
CA GLU A 262 -40.87 29.76 24.60
C GLU A 262 -40.89 29.53 26.11
N PHE A 263 -39.78 29.07 26.68
CA PHE A 263 -39.67 28.87 28.13
C PHE A 263 -39.82 30.18 28.90
N LEU A 264 -39.20 31.28 28.43
CA LEU A 264 -39.37 32.61 29.05
C LEU A 264 -40.83 33.06 29.03
N GLN A 265 -41.53 32.91 27.91
CA GLN A 265 -42.95 33.26 27.81
C GLN A 265 -43.80 32.45 28.80
N MET A 266 -43.52 31.15 28.92
CA MET A 266 -44.21 30.27 29.85
C MET A 266 -43.94 30.65 31.32
N ALA A 267 -42.68 30.91 31.66
CA ALA A 267 -42.28 31.30 33.01
C ALA A 267 -42.97 32.61 33.44
N THR A 268 -43.00 33.62 32.57
CA THR A 268 -43.70 34.90 32.83
C THR A 268 -45.20 34.70 33.01
N ALA A 269 -45.84 33.87 32.19
CA ALA A 269 -47.27 33.59 32.34
C ALA A 269 -47.59 32.88 33.66
N VAL A 270 -46.74 31.95 34.11
CA VAL A 270 -46.88 31.26 35.40
C VAL A 270 -46.72 32.23 36.57
N GLU A 271 -45.73 33.12 36.50
CA GLU A 271 -45.48 34.12 37.55
C GLU A 271 -46.66 35.10 37.68
N GLN A 272 -47.14 35.66 36.55
CA GLN A 272 -48.31 36.53 36.51
C GLN A 272 -49.56 35.85 37.11
N ARG A 273 -49.82 34.59 36.73
CA ARG A 273 -50.95 33.84 37.27
C ARG A 273 -50.80 33.56 38.76
N THR A 274 -49.58 33.32 39.24
CA THR A 274 -49.31 33.11 40.66
C THR A 274 -49.54 34.38 41.47
N THR A 275 -49.10 35.54 40.97
CA THR A 275 -49.33 36.85 41.60
C THR A 275 -50.82 37.18 41.65
N GLN A 276 -51.54 36.94 40.54
CA GLN A 276 -52.99 37.14 40.48
C GLN A 276 -53.73 36.28 41.52
N LEU A 277 -53.41 34.98 41.61
CA LEU A 277 -54.02 34.08 42.60
C LEU A 277 -53.69 34.48 44.05
N GLN A 278 -52.49 35.02 44.30
CA GLN A 278 -52.13 35.53 45.64
C GLN A 278 -52.92 36.79 46.01
N GLN A 279 -53.14 37.69 45.05
CA GLN A 279 -53.98 38.88 45.24
C GLN A 279 -55.43 38.48 45.51
N GLU A 280 -56.00 37.58 44.71
CA GLU A 280 -57.36 37.05 44.91
C GLU A 280 -57.50 36.37 46.28
N ALA A 281 -56.51 35.56 46.70
CA ALA A 281 -56.52 34.92 48.01
C ALA A 281 -56.40 35.93 49.17
N ALA A 282 -55.63 37.01 49.00
CA ALA A 282 -55.49 38.07 49.99
C ALA A 282 -56.79 38.87 50.14
N GLU A 283 -57.46 39.20 49.03
CA GLU A 283 -58.76 39.86 49.04
C GLU A 283 -59.84 39.02 49.72
N ILE A 284 -59.89 37.71 49.46
CA ILE A 284 -60.84 36.80 50.11
C ILE A 284 -60.57 36.74 51.61
N ARG A 285 -59.31 36.64 52.05
CA ARG A 285 -58.96 36.66 53.49
C ARG A 285 -59.36 37.97 54.17
N ALA A 286 -59.19 39.11 53.49
CA ALA A 286 -59.60 40.41 54.01
C ALA A 286 -61.12 40.57 54.15
N LYS A 287 -61.93 39.83 53.36
CA LYS A 287 -63.40 39.84 53.46
C LYS A 287 -63.96 38.92 54.55
N ILE A 288 -63.16 37.98 55.06
CA ILE A 288 -63.58 37.00 56.07
C ILE A 288 -63.24 37.47 57.50
N HIS A 289 -62.32 38.42 57.65
CA HIS A 289 -62.01 39.09 58.91
C HIS A 289 -62.79 40.40 59.07
#